data_AF-A0A815JKL3-F1
#
_entry.id   AF-A0A815JKL3-F1
#
_cell.length_a   1.000
_cell.length_b   1.000
_cell.length_c   1.000
_cell.angle_alpha   90.00
_cell.angle_beta   90.00
_cell.angle_gamma   90.00
#
_symmetry.space_group_name_H-M   'P 1'
#
loop_
_entity.id
_entity.type
_entity.pdbx_description
1 polymer ?
#
loop_
_entity_poly.entity_id
_entity_poly.type
_entity_poly.pdbx_seq_one_letter_code
_entity_poly.pdbx_strand_id
1 'polypeptide(L)' 'MSHTFEQRIFKLAPIHVQDSTILMSYSNVLAGSILHGQNRLYPLTLVMKYDQLPMNTIWSDVPARRID' A
#
# COMPACT_ATOMS: atom_id res chain seq x y z
N MET A 1 0.89 30.19 10.78
CA MET A 1 -0.44 30.00 10.16
C MET A 1 -0.51 28.85 9.15
N SER A 2 0.57 28.11 8.84
CA SER A 2 0.55 27.04 7.83
C SER A 2 0.10 25.66 8.36
N HIS A 3 0.41 25.33 9.63
CA HIS A 3 0.19 23.98 10.16
C HIS A 3 -1.29 23.55 10.17
N THR A 4 -2.22 24.47 10.45
CA THR A 4 -3.66 24.20 10.50
C THR A 4 -4.29 24.07 9.11
N PHE A 5 -3.71 24.67 8.08
CA PHE A 5 -4.19 24.56 6.71
C PHE A 5 -3.87 23.17 6.13
N GLU A 6 -2.64 22.69 6.36
CA GLU A 6 -2.17 21.37 5.94
C GLU A 6 -3.02 20.20 6.48
N GLN A 7 -3.64 20.37 7.65
CA GLN A 7 -4.53 19.37 8.25
C GLN A 7 -5.96 19.36 7.68
N ARG A 8 -6.34 20.38 6.91
CA ARG A 8 -7.70 20.53 6.33
C ARG A 8 -7.76 20.17 4.85
N ILE A 9 -6.62 19.86 4.25
CA ILE A 9 -6.54 19.45 2.86
C ILE A 9 -6.31 17.94 2.76
N PHE A 10 -7.00 17.29 1.82
CA PHE A 10 -6.73 15.90 1.51
C PHE A 10 -5.56 15.82 0.52
N LYS A 11 -4.43 15.28 0.97
CA LYS A 11 -3.26 15.08 0.10
C LYS A 11 -3.39 13.76 -0.66
N LEU A 12 -3.43 13.87 -1.98
CA LEU A 12 -3.36 12.74 -2.89
C LEU A 12 -1.90 12.44 -3.22
N ALA A 13 -1.57 11.15 -3.27
CA ALA A 13 -0.30 10.65 -3.78
C ALA A 13 -0.58 9.39 -4.60
N PRO A 14 0.12 9.19 -5.73
CA PRO A 14 -0.09 8.02 -6.58
C PRO A 14 0.25 6.73 -5.83
N ILE A 15 -0.35 5.64 -6.27
CA ILE A 15 0.06 4.28 -5.90
C ILE A 15 0.78 3.71 -7.11
N HIS A 16 1.97 3.16 -6.90
CA HIS A 16 2.72 2.47 -7.94
C HIS A 16 2.59 0.97 -7.76
N VAL A 17 1.86 0.31 -8.67
CA VAL A 17 1.75 -1.15 -8.71
C VAL A 17 2.55 -1.65 -9.90
N GLN A 18 3.68 -2.29 -9.63
CA GLN A 18 4.54 -2.83 -10.69
C GLN A 18 4.12 -4.24 -11.11
N ASP A 19 4.74 -4.72 -12.19
CA ASP A 19 4.39 -5.91 -12.94
C ASP A 19 4.17 -7.16 -12.08
N SER A 20 3.23 -7.99 -12.51
CA SER A 20 2.94 -9.30 -11.89
C SER A 20 2.52 -9.24 -10.41
N THR A 21 2.09 -8.07 -9.91
CA THR A 21 1.48 -7.94 -8.58
C THR A 21 0.05 -8.50 -8.58
N ILE A 22 -0.29 -9.30 -7.57
CA ILE A 22 -1.62 -9.87 -7.35
C ILE A 22 -2.24 -9.20 -6.13
N LEU A 23 -3.37 -8.52 -6.34
CA LEU A 23 -4.19 -7.92 -5.28
C LEU A 23 -5.46 -8.76 -5.11
N MET A 24 -5.57 -9.49 -4.00
CA MET A 24 -6.77 -10.31 -3.75
C MET A 24 -7.92 -9.48 -3.18
N SER A 25 -9.10 -10.09 -3.13
CA SER A 25 -10.36 -9.45 -2.73
C SER A 25 -10.24 -8.67 -1.43
N TYR A 26 -10.79 -7.45 -1.41
CA TYR A 26 -10.80 -6.58 -0.24
C TYR A 26 -9.42 -6.18 0.31
N SER A 27 -8.34 -6.40 -0.45
CA SER A 27 -7.06 -5.76 -0.14
C SER A 27 -7.15 -4.25 -0.40
N ASN A 28 -6.51 -3.45 0.44
CA ASN A 28 -6.48 -1.99 0.34
C ASN A 28 -5.03 -1.52 0.26
N VAL A 29 -4.73 -0.63 -0.68
CA VAL A 29 -3.43 0.02 -0.81
C VAL A 29 -3.64 1.52 -0.67
N LEU A 30 -2.96 2.14 0.31
CA LEU A 30 -3.14 3.56 0.59
C LEU A 30 -2.22 4.45 -0.25
N ALA A 31 -2.53 5.74 -0.28
CA ALA A 31 -1.82 6.73 -1.09
C ALA A 31 -0.30 6.75 -0.83
N GLY A 32 0.47 6.89 -1.90
CA GLY A 32 1.93 7.02 -1.85
C GLY A 32 2.69 5.70 -1.75
N SER A 33 2.00 4.56 -1.70
CA SER A 33 2.65 3.25 -1.58
C SER A 33 3.24 2.76 -2.90
N ILE A 34 4.29 1.95 -2.81
CA ILE A 34 4.99 1.35 -3.95
C ILE A 34 5.05 -0.17 -3.77
N LEU A 35 4.48 -0.91 -4.73
CA LEU A 35 4.56 -2.36 -4.81
C LEU A 35 5.53 -2.67 -5.95
N HIS A 36 6.76 -3.09 -5.61
CA HIS A 36 7.89 -3.26 -6.54
C HIS A 36 7.75 -4.48 -7.47
N GLY A 37 6.59 -5.14 -7.52
CA GLY A 37 6.26 -6.17 -8.49
C GLY A 37 6.36 -7.58 -7.90
N GLN A 38 5.70 -8.53 -8.55
CA GLN A 38 5.59 -9.92 -8.07
C GLN A 38 5.07 -10.03 -6.62
N ASN A 39 4.43 -8.99 -6.10
CA ASN A 39 3.85 -8.98 -4.77
C ASN A 39 2.55 -9.79 -4.78
N ARG A 40 2.26 -10.49 -3.68
CA ARG A 40 0.94 -11.11 -3.47
C ARG A 40 0.33 -10.59 -2.18
N LEU A 41 -0.77 -9.85 -2.28
CA LEU A 41 -1.56 -9.42 -1.13
C LEU A 41 -2.73 -10.37 -0.96
N TYR A 42 -2.80 -11.04 0.18
CA TYR A 42 -3.93 -11.89 0.56
C TYR A 42 -5.22 -11.07 0.77
N PRO A 43 -6.40 -11.71 0.81
CA PRO A 43 -7.64 -11.01 1.09
C PRO A 43 -7.57 -10.24 2.40
N LEU A 44 -8.29 -9.11 2.47
CA LEU A 44 -8.35 -8.26 3.67
C LEU A 44 -6.99 -7.68 4.13
N THR A 45 -5.99 -7.60 3.25
CA THR A 45 -4.68 -7.00 3.58
C THR A 45 -4.72 -5.46 3.48
N LEU A 46 -4.09 -4.72 4.40
CA LEU A 46 -3.98 -3.26 4.35
C LEU A 46 -2.53 -2.77 4.21
N VAL A 47 -2.14 -2.27 3.04
CA VAL A 47 -0.86 -1.58 2.83
C VAL A 47 -1.00 -0.11 3.23
N MET A 48 -0.17 0.35 4.17
CA MET A 48 -0.26 1.68 4.75
C MET A 48 0.30 2.75 3.82
N LYS A 49 -0.05 4.02 4.10
CA LYS A 49 0.41 5.17 3.30
C LYS A 49 1.93 5.20 3.24
N TYR A 50 2.48 5.39 2.05
CA TYR A 50 3.92 5.46 1.81
C TYR A 50 4.72 4.17 2.09
N ASP A 51 4.04 3.04 2.33
CA ASP A 51 4.70 1.74 2.42
C ASP A 51 5.36 1.35 1.09
N GLN A 52 6.49 0.66 1.19
CA GLN A 52 7.16 0.05 0.04
C GLN A 52 7.26 -1.46 0.23
N LEU A 53 6.61 -2.22 -0.65
CA LEU A 53 6.66 -3.68 -0.64
C LEU A 53 7.78 -4.14 -1.60
N PRO A 54 8.85 -4.79 -1.10
CA PRO A 54 9.92 -5.30 -1.95
C PRO A 54 9.41 -6.31 -2.98
N MET A 55 10.09 -6.43 -4.11
CA MET A 55 9.71 -7.38 -5.17
C MET A 55 9.67 -8.83 -4.64
N ASN A 56 8.76 -9.64 -5.17
CA ASN A 56 8.65 -11.09 -4.88
C ASN A 56 8.41 -11.41 -3.39
N THR A 57 7.42 -10.74 -2.78
CA THR A 57 7.05 -10.91 -1.37
C THR A 57 5.56 -11.16 -1.20
N ILE A 58 5.18 -11.83 -0.10
CA ILE A 58 3.79 -12.20 0.19
C ILE A 58 3.33 -11.51 1.47
N TRP A 59 2.12 -10.94 1.44
CA TRP A 59 1.58 -10.09 2.51
C TRP A 59 0.17 -10.48 2.92
N SER A 60 -0.12 -10.41 4.23
CA SER A 60 -1.44 -10.60 4.84
C SER A 60 -1.70 -9.56 5.93
N ASP A 61 -2.89 -9.59 6.55
CA ASP A 61 -3.27 -8.81 7.74
C ASP A 61 -3.51 -7.30 7.56
N VAL A 62 -4.03 -6.70 8.64
CA VAL A 62 -4.27 -5.28 8.79
C VAL A 62 -3.54 -4.80 10.06
N PRO A 63 -2.46 -3.99 9.98
CA PRO A 63 -1.75 -3.62 8.75
C PRO A 63 -1.01 -4.81 8.12
N ALA A 64 -0.60 -4.64 6.86
CA ALA A 64 0.09 -5.65 6.08
C ALA A 64 1.36 -6.15 6.77
N ARG A 65 1.52 -7.47 6.84
CA ARG A 65 2.71 -8.16 7.35
C ARG A 65 3.20 -9.15 6.31
N ARG A 66 4.52 -9.23 6.19
CA ARG A 66 5.21 -10.18 5.33
C ARG A 66 5.09 -11.59 5.92
N ILE A 67 4.79 -12.58 5.08
CA ILE A 67 4.54 -13.98 5.51
C ILE A 67 5.32 -15.05 4.73
N ASP A 68 6.21 -14.65 3.84
CA ASP A 68 7.22 -15.53 3.21
C ASP A 68 8.53 -15.60 4.01
#